data_AF-D5UYF8-F1
#
_entry.id   AF-D5UYF8-F1
#
_cell.length_a   1.000
_cell.length_b   1.000
_cell.length_c   1.000
_cell.angle_alpha   90.00
_cell.angle_beta   90.00
_cell.angle_gamma   90.00
#
_symmetry.space_group_name_H-M   'P 1'
#
loop_
_entity.id
_entity.type
_entity.pdbx_description
1 polymer ?
#
loop_
_entity_poly.entity_id
_entity_poly.type
_entity_poly.pdbx_seq_one_letter_code
_entity_poly.pdbx_strand_id
1 'polypeptide(L)'
;MAVRKLPLDRTTSASLRRVAGELTLLVNSDVTETIRTFATATLLGHYVLMREREAHRGGDRPDFVRTYPPRPPDPHADLFANAFACHFLMPKEALDQAWNAHARSATATADVARTFGVPVPNLIEHTMRIRYRTRTTLRRPLPQPRSSEQ
;
A
#
# COMPACT_ATOMS: atom_id res chain seq x y z
N MET A 1 20.29 -21.59 7.38
CA MET A 1 20.19 -20.18 7.82
C MET A 1 19.33 -20.13 9.08
N ALA A 2 19.86 -19.62 10.20
CA ALA A 2 19.09 -19.50 11.44
C ALA A 2 18.15 -18.29 11.35
N VAL A 3 16.84 -18.52 11.42
CA VAL A 3 15.84 -17.45 11.49
C VAL A 3 15.93 -16.82 12.87
N ARG A 4 16.56 -15.63 12.96
CA ARG A 4 16.67 -14.89 14.22
C ARG A 4 15.31 -14.28 14.54
N LYS A 5 14.58 -14.84 15.51
CA LYS A 5 13.33 -14.25 16.02
C LYS A 5 13.65 -12.93 16.71
N LEU A 6 13.38 -11.82 16.04
CA LEU A 6 13.40 -10.48 16.63
C LEU A 6 11.99 -10.17 17.12
N PRO A 7 11.81 -9.80 18.40
CA PRO A 7 10.47 -9.59 18.93
C PRO A 7 9.80 -8.41 18.22
N LEU A 8 8.63 -8.69 17.67
CA LEU A 8 7.57 -7.72 17.41
C LEU A 8 6.65 -7.75 18.63
N ASP A 9 6.09 -6.60 19.01
CA ASP A 9 4.98 -6.65 19.97
C ASP A 9 3.79 -7.40 19.34
N ARG A 10 2.92 -7.97 20.18
CA ARG A 10 1.76 -8.75 19.70
C ARG A 10 0.81 -7.96 18.80
N THR A 11 0.91 -6.64 18.81
CA THR A 11 0.04 -5.71 18.08
C THR A 11 0.63 -5.25 16.75
N THR A 12 1.91 -5.50 16.48
CA THR A 12 2.62 -5.04 15.29
C THR A 12 2.70 -6.19 14.30
N SER A 13 1.93 -6.09 13.21
CA SER A 13 1.90 -7.10 12.15
C SER A 13 3.21 -7.17 11.35
N ALA A 14 3.87 -6.04 11.16
CA ALA A 14 5.18 -5.97 10.51
C ALA A 14 5.94 -4.70 10.93
N SER A 15 7.26 -4.72 10.84
CA SER A 15 8.10 -3.54 11.08
C SER A 15 9.34 -3.52 10.18
N LEU A 16 9.77 -2.33 9.78
CA LEU A 16 11.06 -2.12 9.12
C LEU A 16 12.04 -1.52 10.14
N ARG A 17 13.23 -2.11 10.31
CA ARG A 17 14.25 -1.60 11.26
C ARG A 17 15.65 -1.94 10.82
N ARG A 18 16.65 -1.17 11.29
CA ARG A 18 18.04 -1.56 11.14
C ARG A 18 18.47 -2.57 12.20
N VAL A 19 19.01 -3.71 11.79
CA VAL A 19 19.58 -4.75 12.67
C VAL A 19 21.00 -5.00 12.22
N ALA A 20 21.98 -4.80 13.11
CA ALA A 20 23.39 -4.93 12.79
C ALA A 20 23.84 -4.12 11.55
N GLY A 21 23.22 -2.95 11.33
CA GLY A 21 23.51 -2.07 10.18
C GLY A 21 22.68 -2.35 8.93
N GLU A 22 22.07 -3.53 8.81
CA GLU A 22 21.25 -3.92 7.66
C GLU A 22 19.79 -3.49 7.84
N LEU A 23 19.14 -3.08 6.74
CA LEU A 23 17.71 -2.79 6.74
C LEU A 23 16.93 -4.11 6.69
N THR A 24 16.25 -4.45 7.80
CA THR A 24 15.54 -5.71 7.97
C THR A 24 14.03 -5.48 8.05
N LEU A 25 13.28 -6.24 7.25
CA LEU A 25 11.83 -6.37 7.36
C LEU A 25 11.52 -7.49 8.36
N LEU A 26 10.76 -7.16 9.40
CA LEU A 26 10.22 -8.11 10.36
C LEU A 26 8.72 -8.26 10.13
N VAL A 27 8.25 -9.50 10.14
CA VAL A 27 6.84 -9.83 9.95
C VAL A 27 6.40 -10.73 11.09
N ASN A 28 5.26 -10.42 11.70
CA ASN A 28 4.72 -11.21 12.79
C ASN A 28 4.17 -12.53 12.23
N SER A 29 4.71 -13.66 12.68
CA SER A 29 4.27 -14.99 12.23
C SER A 29 2.87 -15.35 12.72
N ASP A 30 2.41 -14.72 13.80
CA ASP A 30 1.20 -15.12 14.53
C ASP A 30 -0.07 -14.51 13.92
N VAL A 31 0.07 -13.60 12.95
CA VAL A 31 -1.05 -13.04 12.18
C VAL A 31 -1.27 -13.82 10.89
N THR A 32 -2.48 -13.74 10.34
CA THR A 32 -2.84 -14.46 9.10
C THR A 32 -1.99 -14.02 7.92
N GLU A 33 -1.86 -14.87 6.91
CA GLU A 33 -1.10 -14.57 5.70
C GLU A 33 -1.58 -13.28 5.01
N THR A 34 -2.89 -13.08 4.90
CA THR A 34 -3.49 -11.83 4.39
C THR A 34 -2.99 -10.60 5.15
N ILE A 35 -2.97 -10.65 6.49
CA ILE A 35 -2.50 -9.53 7.31
C ILE A 35 -1.00 -9.32 7.12
N ARG A 36 -0.21 -10.39 7.05
CA ARG A 36 1.24 -10.31 6.80
C ARG A 36 1.54 -9.66 5.45
N THR A 37 0.94 -10.18 4.38
CA THR A 37 1.14 -9.68 3.00
C THR A 37 0.77 -8.21 2.90
N PHE A 38 -0.39 -7.82 3.41
CA PHE A 38 -0.81 -6.43 3.38
C PHE A 38 0.08 -5.52 4.23
N ALA A 39 0.42 -5.93 5.47
CA ALA A 39 1.29 -5.15 6.33
C ALA A 39 2.70 -4.95 5.72
N THR A 40 3.25 -5.99 5.09
CA THR A 40 4.52 -5.90 4.36
C THR A 40 4.43 -4.93 3.18
N ALA A 41 3.35 -5.01 2.38
CA ALA A 41 3.15 -4.09 1.27
C ALA A 41 2.97 -2.64 1.72
N THR A 42 2.25 -2.41 2.83
CA THR A 42 2.12 -1.08 3.44
C THR A 42 3.48 -0.54 3.90
N LEU A 43 4.31 -1.36 4.55
CA LEU A 43 5.67 -0.95 4.93
C LEU A 43 6.56 -0.59 3.74
N LEU A 44 6.46 -1.34 2.64
CA LEU A 44 7.14 -0.99 1.39
C LEU A 44 6.65 0.35 0.85
N GLY A 45 5.34 0.60 0.86
CA GLY A 45 4.77 1.89 0.46
C GLY A 45 5.31 3.05 1.28
N HIS A 46 5.41 2.87 2.59
CA HIS A 46 6.04 3.86 3.46
C HIS A 46 7.52 4.10 3.15
N TYR A 47 8.28 3.03 2.90
CA TYR A 47 9.68 3.13 2.53
C TYR A 47 9.86 3.93 1.22
N VAL A 48 9.03 3.67 0.21
CA VAL A 48 9.05 4.40 -1.06
C VAL A 48 8.70 5.88 -0.86
N LEU A 49 7.60 6.18 -0.14
CA LEU A 49 7.18 7.57 0.13
C LEU A 49 8.25 8.37 0.89
N MET A 50 8.93 7.73 1.83
CA MET A 50 10.05 8.32 2.56
C MET A 50 11.23 8.60 1.63
N ARG A 51 11.65 7.61 0.83
CA ARG A 51 12.75 7.76 -0.15
C ARG A 51 12.50 8.90 -1.12
N GLU A 52 11.27 9.01 -1.62
CA GLU A 52 10.84 10.13 -2.48
C GLU A 52 10.95 11.48 -1.75
N ARG A 53 10.43 11.60 -0.52
CA ARG A 53 10.55 12.83 0.27
C ARG A 53 12.00 13.26 0.51
N GLU A 54 12.89 12.29 0.74
CA GLU A 54 14.32 12.55 0.97
C GLU A 54 15.03 13.04 -0.28
N ALA A 55 14.76 12.40 -1.44
CA ALA A 55 15.31 12.83 -2.72
C ALA A 55 14.98 14.31 -3.02
N HIS A 56 13.75 14.73 -2.70
CA HIS A 56 13.31 16.12 -2.86
C HIS A 56 13.96 17.10 -1.87
N ARG A 57 14.53 16.62 -0.76
CA ARG A 57 15.20 17.46 0.27
C ARG A 57 16.71 17.55 0.09
N GLY A 58 17.28 16.88 -0.92
CA GLY A 58 18.73 16.90 -1.18
C GLY A 58 19.58 16.25 -0.08
N GLY A 59 18.98 15.42 0.79
CA GLY A 59 19.67 14.75 1.88
C GLY A 59 20.28 13.42 1.44
N ASP A 60 21.59 13.25 1.67
CA ASP A 60 22.37 12.10 1.18
C ASP A 60 22.41 10.89 2.14
N ARG A 61 21.66 10.91 3.25
CA ARG A 61 21.71 9.83 4.25
C ARG A 61 20.36 9.54 4.92
N PRO A 62 19.84 8.31 4.82
CA PRO A 62 18.66 7.88 5.56
C PRO A 62 19.08 7.52 6.99
N ASP A 63 19.10 8.50 7.89
CA ASP A 63 19.34 8.26 9.33
C ASP A 63 18.11 7.68 10.06
N PHE A 64 17.01 7.38 9.35
CA PHE A 64 15.67 7.48 9.96
C PHE A 64 14.80 6.23 10.03
N VAL A 65 15.35 5.01 9.90
CA VAL A 65 14.60 3.79 10.22
C VAL A 65 15.19 3.10 11.46
N ARG A 66 15.05 3.73 12.63
CA ARG A 66 15.18 2.97 13.89
C ARG A 66 14.07 1.92 13.97
N THR A 67 12.83 2.31 13.65
CA THR A 67 11.66 1.43 13.62
C THR A 67 10.54 2.09 12.79
N TYR A 68 9.91 1.33 11.89
CA TYR A 68 8.72 1.73 11.12
C TYR A 68 7.59 0.72 11.34
N PRO A 69 6.29 1.12 11.40
CA PRO A 69 5.77 2.50 11.35
C PRO A 69 6.20 3.37 12.53
N PRO A 70 6.31 4.71 12.32
CA PRO A 70 6.66 5.65 13.38
C PRO A 70 5.57 5.64 14.45
N ARG A 71 5.97 5.91 15.70
CA ARG A 71 5.04 6.16 16.79
C ARG A 71 5.19 7.62 17.25
N PRO A 72 4.11 8.42 17.25
CA PRO A 72 2.74 8.09 16.80
C PRO A 72 2.63 7.93 15.26
N PRO A 73 1.61 7.22 14.76
CA PRO A 73 1.37 7.06 13.33
C PRO A 73 1.04 8.41 12.66
N ASP A 74 1.53 8.62 11.44
CA ASP A 74 1.15 9.75 10.58
C ASP A 74 -0.01 9.30 9.69
N PRO A 75 -1.25 9.76 9.94
CA PRO A 75 -2.43 9.28 9.23
C PRO A 75 -2.39 9.60 7.72
N HIS A 76 -1.68 10.65 7.30
CA HIS A 76 -1.52 10.94 5.88
C HIS A 76 -0.54 9.96 5.22
N ALA A 77 0.58 9.68 5.89
CA ALA A 77 1.54 8.70 5.39
C ALA A 77 0.90 7.30 5.31
N ASP A 78 0.15 6.89 6.33
CA ASP A 78 -0.57 5.61 6.38
C ASP A 78 -1.59 5.50 5.23
N LEU A 79 -2.31 6.59 4.93
CA LEU A 79 -3.27 6.62 3.84
C LEU A 79 -2.61 6.41 2.46
N PHE A 80 -1.47 7.05 2.22
CA PHE A 80 -0.73 6.87 0.97
C PHE A 80 -0.06 5.50 0.89
N ALA A 81 0.47 4.98 1.99
CA ALA A 81 1.10 3.67 2.03
C ALA A 81 0.08 2.53 1.85
N ASN A 82 -1.11 2.65 2.43
CA ASN A 82 -2.20 1.71 2.20
C ASN A 82 -2.69 1.75 0.74
N ALA A 83 -2.77 2.96 0.15
CA ALA A 83 -3.10 3.09 -1.28
C ALA A 83 -2.03 2.46 -2.18
N PHE A 84 -0.75 2.65 -1.84
CA PHE A 84 0.36 1.99 -2.49
C PHE A 84 0.25 0.47 -2.37
N ALA A 85 0.01 -0.06 -1.17
CA ALA A 85 -0.14 -1.49 -0.92
C ALA A 85 -1.25 -2.10 -1.78
N CYS A 86 -2.41 -1.42 -1.87
CA CYS A 86 -3.49 -1.86 -2.74
C CYS A 86 -3.08 -1.87 -4.22
N HIS A 87 -2.43 -0.82 -4.72
CA HIS A 87 -1.96 -0.78 -6.12
C HIS A 87 -0.87 -1.81 -6.43
N PHE A 88 0.02 -2.05 -5.47
CA PHE A 88 1.12 -3.00 -5.59
C PHE A 88 0.61 -4.45 -5.61
N LEU A 89 -0.31 -4.79 -4.71
CA LEU A 89 -0.88 -6.13 -4.61
C LEU A 89 -1.97 -6.41 -5.64
N MET A 90 -2.67 -5.38 -6.12
CA MET A 90 -3.78 -5.50 -7.07
C MET A 90 -3.51 -4.67 -8.33
N PRO A 91 -2.60 -5.11 -9.22
CA PRO A 91 -2.47 -4.52 -10.55
C PRO A 91 -3.84 -4.48 -11.24
N LYS A 92 -4.12 -3.40 -11.96
CA LYS A 92 -5.45 -3.13 -12.51
C LYS A 92 -5.99 -4.28 -13.36
N GLU A 93 -5.15 -4.81 -14.25
CA GLU A 93 -5.52 -5.88 -15.18
C GLU A 93 -5.86 -7.16 -14.43
N ALA A 94 -5.06 -7.51 -13.41
CA ALA A 94 -5.32 -8.67 -12.56
C ALA A 94 -6.59 -8.48 -11.73
N LEU A 95 -6.80 -7.28 -11.19
CA LEU A 95 -8.00 -6.94 -10.43
C LEU A 95 -9.26 -7.04 -11.28
N ASP A 96 -9.23 -6.52 -12.52
CA ASP A 96 -10.35 -6.60 -13.45
C ASP A 96 -10.66 -8.06 -13.83
N GLN A 97 -9.62 -8.89 -14.05
CA GLN A 97 -9.78 -10.32 -14.29
C GLN A 97 -10.40 -11.05 -13.09
N ALA A 98 -9.91 -10.79 -11.88
CA ALA A 98 -10.45 -11.39 -10.66
C ALA A 98 -11.92 -11.00 -10.43
N TRP A 99 -12.27 -9.73 -10.65
CA TRP A 99 -13.67 -9.29 -10.56
C TRP A 99 -14.57 -10.02 -11.55
N ASN A 100 -14.11 -10.19 -12.79
CA ASN A 100 -14.88 -10.91 -13.81
C ASN A 100 -15.03 -12.39 -13.46
N ALA A 101 -13.97 -13.03 -12.96
CA ALA A 101 -13.99 -14.43 -12.53
C ALA A 101 -15.00 -14.67 -11.39
N HIS A 102 -15.16 -13.69 -10.49
CA HIS A 102 -16.07 -13.77 -9.35
C HIS A 102 -17.39 -13.02 -9.55
N ALA A 103 -17.71 -12.54 -10.76
CA ALA A 103 -18.84 -11.63 -10.99
C ALA A 103 -20.22 -12.19 -10.57
N ARG A 104 -20.37 -13.51 -10.54
CA ARG A 104 -21.60 -14.20 -10.13
C ARG A 104 -21.60 -14.68 -8.68
N SER A 105 -20.52 -14.44 -7.95
CA SER A 105 -20.38 -14.84 -6.54
C SER A 105 -21.12 -13.87 -5.63
N ALA A 106 -21.94 -14.38 -4.70
CA ALA A 106 -22.51 -13.56 -3.63
C ALA A 106 -21.43 -13.02 -2.68
N THR A 107 -20.24 -13.64 -2.68
CA THR A 107 -19.07 -13.26 -1.87
C THR A 107 -17.95 -12.65 -2.71
N ALA A 108 -18.25 -12.14 -3.92
CA ALA A 108 -17.26 -11.67 -4.88
C ALA A 108 -16.18 -10.76 -4.27
N THR A 109 -16.58 -9.80 -3.42
CA THR A 109 -15.64 -8.91 -2.73
C THR A 109 -14.65 -9.65 -1.82
N ALA A 110 -15.13 -10.62 -1.04
CA ALA A 110 -14.29 -11.41 -0.16
C ALA A 110 -13.37 -12.35 -0.94
N ASP A 111 -13.86 -12.89 -2.06
CA ASP A 111 -13.08 -13.78 -2.92
C ASP A 111 -11.96 -13.02 -3.63
N VAL A 112 -12.25 -11.84 -4.20
CA VAL A 112 -11.24 -10.95 -4.78
C VAL A 112 -10.22 -10.50 -3.73
N ALA A 113 -10.68 -10.11 -2.53
CA ALA A 113 -9.80 -9.74 -1.42
C ALA A 113 -8.84 -10.87 -1.04
N ARG A 114 -9.35 -12.12 -1.00
CA ARG A 114 -8.55 -13.31 -0.71
C ARG A 114 -7.52 -13.59 -1.81
N THR A 115 -7.89 -13.44 -3.09
CA THR A 115 -7.00 -13.63 -4.24
C THR A 115 -5.73 -12.77 -4.15
N PHE A 116 -5.85 -11.54 -3.64
CA PHE A 116 -4.72 -10.61 -3.54
C PHE A 116 -4.11 -10.51 -2.13
N GLY A 117 -4.64 -11.25 -1.15
CA GLY A 117 -4.18 -11.12 0.23
C GLY A 117 -4.41 -9.71 0.81
N VAL A 118 -5.48 -9.04 0.40
CA VAL A 118 -5.85 -7.69 0.85
C VAL A 118 -7.03 -7.76 1.82
N PRO A 119 -7.04 -7.01 2.92
CA PRO A 119 -8.22 -6.92 3.78
C PRO A 119 -9.42 -6.34 3.04
N VAL A 120 -10.61 -6.92 3.24
CA VAL A 120 -11.86 -6.48 2.58
C VAL A 120 -12.11 -4.97 2.73
N PRO A 121 -11.93 -4.34 3.92
CA PRO A 121 -12.13 -2.89 4.06
C PRO A 121 -11.21 -2.07 3.13
N ASN A 122 -9.94 -2.47 3.00
CA ASN A 122 -8.96 -1.79 2.14
C ASN A 122 -9.29 -1.95 0.65
N LEU A 123 -9.80 -3.11 0.23
CA LEU A 123 -10.30 -3.31 -1.14
C LEU A 123 -11.49 -2.40 -1.45
N ILE A 124 -12.46 -2.30 -0.53
CA ILE A 124 -13.64 -1.45 -0.68
C ILE A 124 -13.23 0.02 -0.80
N GLU A 125 -12.41 0.52 0.14
CA GLU A 125 -11.93 1.90 0.12
C GLU A 125 -11.19 2.22 -1.19
N HIS A 126 -10.31 1.32 -1.64
CA HIS A 126 -9.53 1.47 -2.85
C HIS A 126 -10.41 1.57 -4.11
N THR A 127 -11.35 0.64 -4.27
CA THR A 127 -12.26 0.62 -5.42
C THR A 127 -13.21 1.82 -5.43
N MET A 128 -13.67 2.27 -4.27
CA MET A 128 -14.46 3.52 -4.15
C MET A 128 -13.66 4.74 -4.57
N ARG A 129 -12.39 4.85 -4.15
CA ARG A 129 -11.49 5.95 -4.52
C ARG A 129 -11.22 6.00 -6.03
N ILE A 130 -10.99 4.84 -6.66
CA ILE A 130 -10.84 4.76 -8.12
C ILE A 130 -12.11 5.27 -8.81
N ARG A 131 -13.29 4.75 -8.43
CA ARG A 131 -14.58 5.17 -9.01
C ARG A 131 -14.83 6.67 -8.84
N TYR A 132 -14.50 7.22 -7.67
CA TYR A 132 -14.64 8.65 -7.41
C TYR A 132 -13.72 9.48 -8.31
N ARG A 133 -12.43 9.13 -8.42
CA ARG A 133 -11.48 9.80 -9.32
C ARG A 133 -11.94 9.76 -10.76
N THR A 134 -12.32 8.60 -11.29
CA THR A 134 -12.80 8.47 -12.68
C THR A 134 -14.01 9.36 -12.95
N ARG A 135 -14.97 9.42 -12.02
CA ARG A 135 -16.14 10.31 -12.13
C ARG A 135 -15.76 11.79 -12.15
N THR A 136 -14.79 12.21 -11.34
CA THR A 136 -14.34 13.61 -11.32
C THR A 136 -13.54 14.00 -12.56
N THR A 137 -12.73 13.08 -13.11
CA THR A 137 -11.95 13.34 -14.32
C THR A 137 -12.84 13.44 -15.56
N LEU A 138 -13.86 12.58 -15.68
CA LEU A 138 -14.83 12.62 -16.78
C LEU A 138 -15.78 13.83 -16.72
N ARG A 139 -15.89 14.49 -15.57
CA ARG A 139 -16.71 15.70 -15.38
C ARG A 139 -15.93 17.01 -15.55
N ARG A 140 -14.61 16.96 -15.66
CA ARG A 140 -13.85 18.16 -16.05
C ARG A 140 -14.04 18.39 -17.54
N PRO A 141 -14.51 19.57 -17.98
CA PRO A 141 -14.46 19.91 -19.40
C PRO A 141 -13.01 19.79 -19.86
N LEU A 142 -12.79 19.11 -20.97
CA LEU A 142 -11.48 19.05 -21.62
C LEU A 142 -10.97 20.49 -21.81
N PRO A 143 -9.68 20.77 -21.56
CA PRO A 143 -9.13 22.08 -21.89
C PRO A 143 -9.44 22.34 -23.36
N GLN A 144 -10.16 23.43 -23.63
CA GLN A 144 -10.48 23.78 -25.01
C GLN A 144 -9.15 23.94 -25.77
N PRO A 145 -9.03 23.38 -26.99
CA PRO A 145 -7.86 23.61 -27.80
C PRO A 145 -7.67 25.12 -27.89
N ARG A 146 -6.47 25.61 -27.54
CA ARG A 146 -6.14 27.01 -27.76
C ARG A 146 -6.34 27.26 -29.25
N SER A 147 -7.35 28.03 -29.60
CA SER A 147 -7.51 28.56 -30.95
C SER A 147 -6.19 29.21 -31.31
N SER A 148 -5.47 28.56 -32.22
CA SER A 148 -4.27 29.15 -32.81
C SER A 148 -4.80 30.10 -33.88
N GLU A 149 -5.34 31.24 -33.46
CA GLU A 149 -5.71 32.32 -34.35
C GLU A 149 -4.62 33.39 -34.27
N GLN A 150 -3.83 33.39 -35.36
CA GLN A 150 -3.22 34.51 -36.08
C GLN A 150 -2.47 35.58 -35.30
#